data_AF-E7C5F4-F1
#
_entry.id   AF-E7C5F4-F1
#
_cell.length_a   1.000
_cell.length_b   1.000
_cell.length_c   1.000
_cell.angle_alpha   90.00
_cell.angle_beta   90.00
_cell.angle_gamma   90.00
#
_symmetry.space_group_name_H-M   'P 1'
#
loop_
_entity.id
_entity.type
_entity.pdbx_description
1 polymer ?
#
loop_
_entity_poly.entity_id
_entity_poly.type
_entity_poly.pdbx_seq_one_letter_code
_entity_poly.pdbx_strand_id
1 'polypeptide(L)'
;MQIARNLVTSPRLVFMDEPTGGLDVSVQARLLDLLRGLVHDLNLAVIIVTHDLAVARLLSHRLMVMQQGKVIESGLTDQVLDDPQHAYTQLLVSSILQN
;
A
#
# COMPACT_ATOMS: atom_id res chain seq x y z
N MET A 1 -16.79 -5.35 -5.63
CA MET A 1 -17.98 -5.71 -4.83
C MET A 1 -17.76 -5.52 -3.33
N GLN A 2 -16.68 -6.05 -2.73
CA GLN A 2 -16.46 -5.94 -1.27
C GLN A 2 -16.15 -4.51 -0.79
N ILE A 3 -15.33 -3.74 -1.52
CA ILE A 3 -14.96 -2.35 -1.15
C ILE A 3 -16.21 -1.47 -1.05
N ALA A 4 -17.06 -1.44 -2.08
CA ALA A 4 -18.29 -0.65 -2.08
C ALA A 4 -19.22 -0.99 -0.90
N ARG A 5 -19.39 -2.29 -0.58
CA ARG A 5 -20.24 -2.73 0.55
C ARG A 5 -19.70 -2.24 1.89
N ASN A 6 -18.39 -2.24 2.08
CA ASN A 6 -17.76 -1.80 3.31
C ASN A 6 -17.84 -0.27 3.50
N LEU A 7 -17.97 0.50 2.42
CA LEU A 7 -18.05 1.96 2.48
C LEU A 7 -19.46 2.49 2.79
N VAL A 8 -20.51 1.68 2.59
CA VAL A 8 -21.91 2.07 2.92
C VAL A 8 -22.07 2.45 4.39
N THR A 9 -21.27 1.86 5.28
CA THR A 9 -21.32 2.15 6.71
C THR A 9 -20.57 3.43 7.11
N SER A 10 -20.03 4.18 6.15
CA SER A 10 -19.20 5.36 6.40
C SER A 10 -18.10 5.09 7.44
N PRO A 11 -17.26 4.06 7.21
CA PRO A 11 -16.25 3.69 8.18
C PRO A 11 -15.23 4.82 8.34
N ARG A 12 -14.58 4.90 9.50
CA ARG A 12 -13.42 5.80 9.68
C ARG A 12 -12.09 5.14 9.31
N LEU A 13 -12.07 3.81 9.24
CA LEU A 13 -10.88 3.00 8.98
C LEU A 13 -11.24 1.82 8.09
N VAL A 14 -10.42 1.56 7.08
CA VAL A 14 -10.52 0.39 6.22
C VAL A 14 -9.21 -0.40 6.26
N PHE A 15 -9.33 -1.72 6.43
CA PHE A 15 -8.22 -2.65 6.28
C PHE A 15 -8.35 -3.37 4.94
N MET A 16 -7.27 -3.40 4.16
CA MET A 16 -7.23 -4.08 2.87
C MET A 16 -6.02 -5.01 2.83
N ASP A 17 -6.29 -6.31 2.65
CA ASP A 17 -5.26 -7.33 2.47
C ASP A 17 -5.15 -7.67 0.99
N GLU A 18 -4.02 -7.32 0.37
CA GLU A 18 -3.71 -7.53 -1.05
C GLU A 18 -4.86 -7.14 -2.00
N PRO A 19 -5.35 -5.87 -1.97
CA PRO A 19 -6.56 -5.48 -2.69
C PRO A 19 -6.45 -5.54 -4.22
N THR A 20 -5.22 -5.64 -4.74
CA THR A 20 -4.91 -5.73 -6.17
C THR A 20 -4.54 -7.15 -6.62
N GLY A 21 -4.51 -8.12 -5.69
CA GLY A 21 -4.12 -9.49 -6.00
C GLY A 21 -5.00 -10.15 -7.06
N GLY A 22 -4.38 -10.74 -8.08
CA GLY A 22 -5.07 -11.46 -9.16
C GLY A 22 -5.75 -10.58 -10.20
N LEU A 23 -5.52 -9.26 -10.19
CA LEU A 23 -5.98 -8.34 -11.23
C LEU A 23 -4.91 -8.15 -12.30
N ASP A 24 -5.33 -7.89 -13.54
CA ASP A 24 -4.41 -7.41 -14.56
C ASP A 24 -3.95 -5.96 -14.27
N VAL A 25 -2.81 -5.58 -14.85
CA VAL A 25 -2.15 -4.28 -14.60
C VAL A 25 -3.08 -3.09 -14.90
N SER A 26 -3.92 -3.19 -15.93
CA SER A 26 -4.80 -2.08 -16.34
C SER A 26 -5.96 -1.88 -15.35
N VAL A 27 -6.51 -2.98 -14.84
CA VAL A 27 -7.57 -2.97 -13.82
C VAL A 27 -7.01 -2.55 -12.46
N GLN A 28 -5.80 -3.00 -12.13
CA GLN A 28 -5.09 -2.58 -10.92
C GLN A 28 -4.93 -1.05 -10.87
N ALA A 29 -4.41 -0.43 -11.93
CA ALA A 29 -4.25 1.03 -11.99
C ALA A 29 -5.58 1.76 -11.73
N ARG A 30 -6.66 1.33 -12.40
CA ARG A 30 -7.98 1.94 -12.23
C ARG A 30 -8.56 1.76 -10.82
N LEU A 31 -8.31 0.61 -10.18
CA LEU A 31 -8.72 0.37 -8.80
C LEU A 31 -7.96 1.27 -7.83
N LEU A 32 -6.65 1.42 -8.00
CA LEU A 32 -5.81 2.26 -7.16
C LEU A 32 -6.21 3.73 -7.25
N ASP A 33 -6.48 4.23 -8.47
CA ASP A 33 -6.96 5.60 -8.67
C ASP A 33 -8.30 5.85 -7.96
N LEU A 34 -9.22 4.89 -8.05
CA LEU A 34 -10.51 4.96 -7.37
C LEU A 34 -10.34 4.94 -5.84
N LEU A 35 -9.48 4.07 -5.31
CA LEU A 35 -9.19 4.01 -3.89
C LEU A 35 -8.58 5.33 -3.39
N ARG A 36 -7.64 5.91 -4.13
CA ARG A 36 -7.01 7.19 -3.80
C ARG A 36 -8.04 8.32 -3.71
N GLY A 37 -8.98 8.37 -4.67
CA GLY A 37 -10.08 9.33 -4.64
C GLY A 37 -10.99 9.15 -3.42
N LEU A 38 -11.40 7.92 -3.13
CA LEU A 38 -12.28 7.64 -1.98
C LEU A 38 -11.64 7.97 -0.64
N VAL A 39 -10.35 7.66 -0.47
CA VAL A 39 -9.61 7.98 0.76
C VAL A 39 -9.62 9.47 1.03
N HIS A 40 -9.39 10.27 -0.02
CA HIS A 40 -9.44 11.71 0.04
C HIS A 40 -10.86 12.23 0.32
N ASP A 41 -11.84 11.83 -0.50
CA ASP A 41 -13.19 12.40 -0.48
C ASP A 41 -13.99 12.03 0.78
N LEU A 42 -13.72 10.84 1.34
CA LEU A 42 -14.41 10.34 2.53
C LEU A 42 -13.58 10.49 3.81
N ASN A 43 -12.39 11.11 3.72
CA ASN A 43 -11.46 11.28 4.85
C ASN A 43 -11.19 9.97 5.62
N LEU A 44 -10.89 8.90 4.88
CA LEU A 44 -10.71 7.56 5.43
C LEU A 44 -9.28 7.33 5.89
N ALA A 45 -9.13 6.77 7.09
CA ALA A 45 -7.87 6.08 7.41
C ALA A 45 -7.85 4.73 6.69
N VAL A 46 -6.70 4.35 6.15
CA VAL A 46 -6.53 3.07 5.46
C VAL A 46 -5.24 2.38 5.92
N ILE A 47 -5.36 1.09 6.18
CA ILE A 47 -4.22 0.19 6.33
C ILE A 47 -4.28 -0.82 5.19
N ILE A 48 -3.18 -0.90 4.42
CA ILE A 48 -3.06 -1.83 3.29
C ILE A 48 -1.88 -2.75 3.57
N VAL A 49 -2.09 -4.05 3.34
CA VAL A 49 -1.03 -5.05 3.25
C VAL A 49 -0.82 -5.34 1.78
N THR A 50 0.43 -5.20 1.32
CA THR A 50 0.81 -5.55 -0.05
C THR A 50 2.28 -5.93 -0.14
N HIS A 51 2.60 -6.81 -1.08
CA HIS A 51 3.96 -7.10 -1.52
C HIS A 51 4.44 -6.21 -2.69
N ASP A 52 3.55 -5.41 -3.28
CA ASP A 52 3.88 -4.50 -4.39
C ASP A 52 4.26 -3.11 -3.84
N LEU A 53 5.55 -2.76 -3.92
CA LEU A 53 6.03 -1.48 -3.43
C LEU A 53 5.59 -0.29 -4.29
N ALA A 54 5.20 -0.48 -5.55
CA ALA A 54 4.62 0.60 -6.36
C ALA A 54 3.23 0.96 -5.83
N VAL A 55 2.43 -0.03 -5.45
CA VAL A 55 1.15 0.17 -4.75
C VAL A 55 1.37 0.85 -3.41
N ALA A 56 2.34 0.37 -2.63
CA ALA A 56 2.68 0.97 -1.34
C ALA A 56 3.08 2.45 -1.50
N ARG A 57 3.94 2.77 -2.48
CA ARG A 57 4.35 4.16 -2.78
C ARG A 57 3.18 5.05 -3.17
N LEU A 58 2.24 4.52 -3.97
CA LEU A 58 1.11 5.30 -4.48
C LEU A 58 0.06 5.63 -3.41
N LEU A 59 -0.20 4.71 -2.49
CA LEU A 59 -1.34 4.82 -1.56
C LEU A 59 -0.95 5.18 -0.12
N SER A 60 0.29 4.95 0.29
CA SER A 60 0.68 5.09 1.70
C SER A 60 1.43 6.39 1.97
N HIS A 61 1.10 7.03 3.11
CA HIS A 61 1.88 8.15 3.67
C HIS A 61 3.00 7.65 4.59
N ARG A 62 2.79 6.48 5.19
CA ARG A 62 3.74 5.79 6.06
C ARG A 62 3.82 4.33 5.66
N LEU A 63 5.01 3.77 5.76
CA LEU A 63 5.30 2.39 5.37
C LEU A 63 5.89 1.62 6.56
N MET A 64 5.54 0.35 6.66
CA MET A 64 6.09 -0.61 7.61
C MET A 64 6.52 -1.85 6.84
N VAL A 65 7.79 -2.23 6.98
CA VAL A 65 8.33 -3.46 6.40
C VAL A 65 8.35 -4.53 7.48
N MET A 66 7.82 -5.70 7.16
CA MET A 66 7.83 -6.86 8.04
C MET A 66 8.61 -8.01 7.42
N GLN A 67 9.40 -8.71 8.24
CA GLN A 67 10.09 -9.92 7.87
C GLN A 67 9.97 -10.92 9.03
N GLN A 68 9.57 -12.17 8.73
CA GLN A 68 9.43 -13.23 9.75
C GLN A 68 8.59 -12.81 10.97
N GLY A 69 7.48 -12.09 10.72
CA GLY A 69 6.56 -11.63 11.76
C GLY A 69 7.10 -10.48 12.63
N LYS A 70 8.24 -9.87 12.27
CA LYS A 70 8.80 -8.71 12.97
C LYS A 70 8.78 -7.48 12.08
N VAL A 71 8.51 -6.33 12.67
CA VAL A 71 8.73 -5.04 12.02
C VAL A 71 10.23 -4.77 11.99
N ILE A 72 10.79 -4.69 10.81
CA ILE A 72 12.23 -4.48 10.61
C ILE A 72 12.56 -3.04 10.21
N GLU A 73 11.58 -2.32 9.65
CA GLU A 73 11.72 -0.90 9.29
C GLU A 73 10.36 -0.22 9.23
N SER A 74 10.30 1.07 9.57
CA SER A 74 9.08 1.87 9.42
C SER A 74 9.39 3.36 9.37
N GLY A 75 8.59 4.13 8.65
CA GLY A 75 8.84 5.56 8.46
C GLY A 75 7.84 6.22 7.52
N LEU A 76 8.17 7.43 7.06
CA LEU A 76 7.49 8.02 5.91
C LEU A 76 7.77 7.15 4.69
N THR A 77 6.79 7.00 3.81
CA THR A 77 6.89 6.11 2.65
C THR A 77 8.09 6.47 1.77
N ASP A 78 8.26 7.74 1.43
CA ASP A 78 9.40 8.20 0.63
C ASP A 78 10.74 7.95 1.35
N GLN A 79 10.80 8.13 2.67
CA GLN A 79 12.03 7.84 3.43
C GLN A 79 12.40 6.36 3.37
N VAL A 80 11.43 5.46 3.62
CA VAL A 80 11.70 4.01 3.64
C VAL A 80 12.01 3.47 2.24
N LEU A 81 11.48 4.09 1.18
CA LEU A 81 11.70 3.64 -0.20
C LEU A 81 12.92 4.29 -0.86
N ASP A 82 13.22 5.56 -0.59
CA ASP A 82 14.31 6.28 -1.24
C ASP A 82 15.62 6.26 -0.42
N ASP A 83 15.55 6.09 0.91
CA ASP A 83 16.71 5.93 1.82
C ASP A 83 16.50 4.76 2.82
N PRO A 84 16.35 3.51 2.34
CA PRO A 84 16.13 2.34 3.18
C PRO A 84 17.32 2.04 4.09
N GLN A 85 17.09 1.95 5.40
CA GLN A 85 18.12 1.72 6.40
C GLN A 85 18.38 0.23 6.68
N HIS A 86 17.36 -0.63 6.55
CA HIS A 86 17.51 -2.05 6.80
C HIS A 86 17.94 -2.80 5.52
N ALA A 87 18.91 -3.71 5.63
CA ALA A 87 19.45 -4.46 4.50
C ALA A 87 18.38 -5.21 3.69
N TYR A 88 17.38 -5.77 4.36
CA TYR A 88 16.25 -6.42 3.67
C TYR A 88 15.39 -5.43 2.87
N THR A 89 15.11 -4.24 3.41
CA THR A 89 14.38 -3.19 2.68
C THR A 89 15.18 -2.71 1.46
N GLN A 90 16.50 -2.55 1.61
CA GLN A 90 17.40 -2.23 0.49
C GLN A 90 17.30 -3.28 -0.63
N LEU A 91 17.29 -4.57 -0.28
CA LEU A 91 17.10 -5.65 -1.26
C LEU A 91 15.73 -5.55 -1.96
N LEU A 92 14.66 -5.33 -1.21
CA LEU A 92 13.31 -5.18 -1.78
C LEU A 92 13.24 -4.01 -2.78
N VAL A 93 13.72 -2.83 -2.38
CA VAL A 93 13.75 -1.63 -3.23
C VAL A 93 14.63 -1.84 -4.46
N SER A 94 15.78 -2.50 -4.32
CA SER A 94 16.65 -2.78 -5.47
C SER A 94 16.02 -3.70 -6.51
N SER A 95 15.05 -4.52 -6.11
CA SER A 95 14.40 -5.52 -6.99
C SER A 95 13.38 -4.90 -7.95
N ILE A 96 12.93 -3.67 -7.70
CA ILE A 96 11.95 -2.93 -8.51
C ILE A 96 12.58 -1.85 -9.37
N LEU A 97 13.73 -1.29 -8.97
CA LEU A 97 14.45 -0.26 -9.73
C LEU A 97 15.22 -0.82 -10.95
N GLN A 98 15.21 -2.13 -11.19
CA GLN A 98 15.91 -2.77 -12.32
C GLN A 98 15.11 -2.88 -13.62
N ASN A 99 13.91 -2.28 -13.71
CA ASN A 99 13.08 -2.28 -14.92
C ASN A 99 12.87 -0.88 -15.50
#